data_AF-A0A4U6NZ78-F1
#
_entry.id   AF-A0A4U6NZ78-F1
#
_cell.length_a   1.000
_cell.length_b   1.000
_cell.length_c   1.000
_cell.angle_alpha   90.00
_cell.angle_beta   90.00
_cell.angle_gamma   90.00
#
_symmetry.space_group_name_H-M   'P 1'
#
loop_
_entity.id
_entity.type
_entity.pdbx_description
1 polymer ?
#
loop_
_entity_poly.entity_id
_entity_poly.type
_entity_poly.pdbx_seq_one_letter_code
_entity_poly.pdbx_strand_id
1 'polypeptide(L)'
;MADEPEFEPVADDATAAQPSTPGAKLRAAREAQGLSVQDIATRTRIAQRQLEAIERDDYGALPGIPYAVGFARAYARAIDLDEVAIAADVRNAVHNSDMRATRYEAFEPADPARVPSRTLAWTAAVIGIIVIAGFTIWRTQLLTPPTGEEIAEQQAEKPAAAPKAGVQAPIAAPVTGPVVFTANDDVWMRIVDEAGERLKDGLLKKGESFTLPAGARNPTILTGRPQALDVTVGGKAIPPLGAADRTIADVPVSAEALLARAAAPAGAPAGAP
;
A
#
# COMPACT_ATOMS: atom_id res chain seq x y z
N MET A 1 -1.13 19.89 -78.74
CA MET A 1 0.19 20.43 -78.36
C MET A 1 -0.01 21.08 -77.02
N ALA A 2 0.20 20.32 -75.96
CA ALA A 2 0.09 20.78 -74.58
C ALA A 2 1.51 21.13 -74.13
N ASP A 3 1.67 22.34 -73.61
CA ASP A 3 2.86 22.80 -72.88
C ASP A 3 3.09 21.91 -71.65
N GLU A 4 4.25 21.26 -71.57
CA GLU A 4 4.76 20.68 -70.34
C GLU A 4 5.61 21.74 -69.63
N PRO A 5 5.36 22.06 -68.34
CA PRO A 5 6.26 22.93 -67.59
C PRO A 5 7.53 22.18 -67.19
N GLU A 6 8.65 22.66 -67.71
CA GLU A 6 10.02 22.25 -67.37
C GLU A 6 10.28 22.56 -65.87
N PHE A 7 10.51 21.52 -65.07
CA PHE A 7 10.88 21.66 -63.66
C PHE A 7 12.38 21.97 -63.57
N GLU A 8 12.74 23.24 -63.38
CA GLU A 8 14.09 23.61 -62.96
C GLU A 8 14.32 23.15 -61.51
N PRO A 9 15.41 22.41 -61.21
CA PRO A 9 15.74 22.06 -59.85
C PRO A 9 16.16 23.34 -59.12
N VAL A 10 15.34 23.77 -58.17
CA VAL A 10 15.69 24.84 -57.24
C VAL A 10 16.93 24.38 -56.49
N ALA A 11 18.08 24.98 -56.83
CA ALA A 11 19.29 24.83 -56.07
C ALA A 11 18.99 25.22 -54.62
N ASP A 12 19.18 24.27 -53.70
CA ASP A 12 19.17 24.53 -52.26
C ASP A 12 20.21 25.62 -51.99
N ASP A 13 19.69 26.84 -51.81
CA ASP A 13 20.45 28.03 -51.55
C ASP A 13 21.17 27.80 -50.22
N ALA A 14 22.47 27.55 -50.30
CA ALA A 14 23.39 27.47 -49.17
C ALA A 14 23.48 28.86 -48.53
N THR A 15 22.42 29.23 -47.82
CA THR A 15 22.40 30.37 -46.91
C THR A 15 23.50 30.12 -45.91
N ALA A 16 24.48 31.03 -45.85
CA ALA A 16 25.48 31.10 -44.80
C ALA A 16 24.77 31.10 -43.44
N ALA A 17 24.65 29.91 -42.85
CA ALA A 17 23.83 29.67 -41.69
C ALA A 17 24.49 30.30 -40.47
N GLN A 18 23.90 31.41 -40.01
CA GLN A 18 24.10 31.87 -38.63
C GLN A 18 23.91 30.65 -37.70
N PRO A 19 24.82 30.39 -36.75
CA PRO A 19 24.70 29.24 -35.85
C PRO A 19 23.38 29.34 -35.08
N SER A 20 22.42 28.50 -35.46
CA SER A 20 21.03 28.61 -35.01
C SER A 20 20.81 27.96 -33.64
N THR A 21 21.67 27.02 -33.25
CA THR A 21 21.56 26.29 -31.98
C THR A 21 22.56 26.80 -30.94
N PRO A 22 22.25 26.67 -29.63
CA PRO A 22 23.15 27.10 -28.57
C PRO A 22 24.53 26.42 -28.65
N GLY A 23 24.57 25.12 -28.95
CA GLY A 23 25.81 24.36 -29.15
C GLY A 23 26.65 24.89 -30.31
N ALA A 24 26.01 25.17 -31.46
CA ALA A 24 26.69 25.73 -32.62
C ALA A 24 27.26 27.14 -32.35
N LYS A 25 26.55 27.97 -31.59
CA LYS A 25 27.03 29.31 -31.19
C LYS A 25 28.30 29.22 -30.34
N LEU A 26 28.30 28.32 -29.35
CA LEU A 26 29.47 28.07 -28.48
C LEU A 26 30.67 27.52 -29.27
N ARG A 27 30.42 26.58 -30.18
CA ARG A 27 31.45 26.01 -31.05
C ARG A 27 32.06 27.07 -31.97
N ALA A 28 31.23 27.83 -32.68
CA ALA A 28 31.70 28.86 -33.60
C ALA A 28 32.53 29.94 -32.88
N ALA A 29 32.10 30.37 -31.69
CA ALA A 29 32.83 31.34 -30.89
C ALA A 29 34.15 30.77 -30.35
N ARG A 30 34.20 29.49 -29.95
CA ARG A 30 35.45 28.82 -29.57
C ARG A 30 36.43 28.75 -30.75
N GLU A 31 35.96 28.32 -31.92
CA GLU A 31 36.77 28.17 -33.13
C GLU A 31 37.28 29.53 -33.62
N ALA A 32 36.48 30.60 -33.52
CA ALA A 32 36.89 31.96 -33.84
C ALA A 32 38.03 32.48 -32.94
N GLN A 33 38.14 31.98 -31.71
CA GLN A 33 39.25 32.27 -30.79
C GLN A 33 40.44 31.31 -30.95
N GLY A 34 40.37 30.33 -31.87
CA GLY A 34 41.43 29.34 -32.09
C GLY A 34 41.62 28.36 -30.93
N LEU A 35 40.61 28.22 -30.05
CA LEU A 35 40.69 27.35 -28.87
C LEU A 35 40.25 25.91 -29.20
N SER A 36 40.94 24.93 -28.64
CA SER A 36 40.50 23.53 -28.68
C SER A 36 39.42 23.27 -27.62
N VAL A 37 38.62 22.22 -27.81
CA VAL A 37 37.65 21.78 -26.78
C VAL A 37 38.39 21.42 -25.47
N GLN A 38 39.61 20.89 -25.58
CA GLN A 38 40.46 20.55 -24.42
C GLN A 38 40.89 21.78 -23.62
N ASP A 39 41.10 22.93 -24.27
CA ASP A 39 41.39 24.19 -23.58
C ASP A 39 40.21 24.63 -22.73
N ILE A 40 38.99 24.52 -23.28
CA ILE A 40 37.76 24.81 -22.52
C ILE A 40 37.56 23.83 -21.37
N ALA A 41 37.84 22.54 -21.59
CA ALA A 41 37.77 21.51 -20.54
C ALA A 41 38.71 21.84 -19.37
N THR A 42 39.93 22.27 -19.68
CA THR A 42 40.94 22.64 -18.68
C THR A 42 40.50 23.86 -17.88
N ARG A 43 39.94 24.89 -18.56
CA ARG A 43 39.49 26.14 -17.95
C ARG A 43 38.24 25.98 -17.09
N THR A 44 37.30 25.16 -17.52
CA THR A 44 35.99 24.98 -16.87
C THR A 44 35.95 23.81 -15.89
N ARG A 45 36.95 22.92 -15.90
CA ARG A 45 36.96 21.63 -15.18
C ARG A 45 35.81 20.70 -15.57
N ILE A 46 35.23 20.90 -16.75
CA ILE A 46 34.21 20.04 -17.33
C ILE A 46 34.91 19.04 -18.27
N ALA A 47 34.54 17.76 -18.20
CA ALA A 47 35.13 16.74 -19.05
C ALA A 47 34.91 17.04 -20.54
N GLN A 48 35.93 16.84 -21.39
CA GLN A 48 35.87 17.12 -22.82
C GLN A 48 34.62 16.54 -23.50
N ARG A 49 34.31 15.26 -23.24
CA ARG A 49 33.10 14.57 -23.77
C ARG A 49 31.78 15.31 -23.50
N GLN A 50 31.70 16.02 -22.37
CA GLN A 50 30.51 16.77 -21.96
C GLN A 50 30.40 18.08 -22.74
N LEU A 51 31.53 18.75 -22.97
CA LEU A 51 31.57 19.96 -23.79
C LEU A 51 31.27 19.65 -25.27
N GLU A 52 31.77 18.52 -25.78
CA GLU A 52 31.43 18.03 -27.12
C GLU A 52 29.93 17.68 -27.24
N ALA A 53 29.31 17.16 -26.17
CA ALA A 53 27.87 16.94 -26.13
C ALA A 53 27.10 18.27 -26.16
N ILE A 54 27.57 19.30 -25.43
CA ILE A 54 26.99 20.65 -25.49
C ILE A 54 27.12 21.25 -26.89
N GLU A 55 28.28 21.14 -27.55
CA GLU A 55 28.47 21.66 -28.92
C GLU A 55 27.57 20.98 -29.96
N ARG A 56 27.18 19.72 -29.73
CA ARG A 56 26.26 18.95 -30.59
C ARG A 56 24.79 19.09 -30.20
N ASP A 57 24.47 19.91 -29.17
CA ASP A 57 23.14 20.00 -28.56
C ASP A 57 22.58 18.63 -28.08
N ASP A 58 23.47 17.69 -27.79
CA ASP A 58 23.16 16.34 -27.33
C ASP A 58 23.07 16.29 -25.81
N TYR A 59 22.01 16.92 -25.28
CA TYR A 59 21.81 17.06 -23.84
C TYR A 59 21.55 15.72 -23.13
N GLY A 60 21.16 14.68 -23.88
CA GLY A 60 20.95 13.31 -23.36
C GLY A 60 22.24 12.57 -23.01
N ALA A 61 23.38 12.95 -23.61
CA ALA A 61 24.69 12.39 -23.29
C ALA A 61 25.32 12.97 -22.00
N LEU A 62 24.67 13.97 -21.39
CA LEU A 62 25.10 14.56 -20.13
C LEU A 62 24.70 13.67 -18.93
N PRO A 63 25.29 13.83 -17.73
CA PRO A 63 24.94 13.01 -16.55
C PRO A 63 23.51 13.26 -16.06
N GLY A 64 22.89 14.32 -16.55
CA GLY A 64 21.51 14.68 -16.32
C GLY A 64 21.19 16.01 -16.97
N ILE A 65 19.94 16.15 -17.40
CA ILE A 65 19.41 17.36 -18.04
C ILE A 65 19.69 18.66 -17.24
N PRO A 66 19.62 18.70 -15.89
CA PRO A 66 19.92 19.92 -15.13
C PRO A 66 21.34 20.45 -15.32
N TYR A 67 22.29 19.61 -15.72
CA TYR A 67 23.68 20.00 -15.94
C TYR A 67 23.90 20.76 -17.26
N ALA A 68 23.00 20.62 -18.23
CA ALA A 68 23.12 21.26 -19.55
C ALA A 68 23.30 22.78 -19.45
N VAL A 69 22.40 23.43 -18.69
CA VAL A 69 22.41 24.89 -18.51
C VAL A 69 23.67 25.33 -17.76
N GLY A 70 24.08 24.58 -16.74
CA GLY A 70 25.27 24.89 -15.95
C GLY A 70 26.56 24.80 -16.75
N PHE A 71 26.71 23.74 -17.56
CA PHE A 71 27.87 23.54 -18.41
C PHE A 71 27.94 24.55 -19.55
N ALA A 72 26.82 24.83 -20.21
CA ALA A 72 26.75 25.84 -21.26
C ALA A 72 27.07 27.26 -20.72
N ARG A 73 26.58 27.60 -19.52
CA ARG A 73 26.91 28.87 -18.86
C ARG A 73 28.40 28.98 -18.53
N ALA A 74 28.99 27.92 -17.98
CA ALA A 74 30.42 27.87 -17.67
C ALA A 74 31.29 27.95 -18.93
N TYR A 75 30.86 27.31 -20.02
CA TYR A 75 31.49 27.41 -21.33
C TYR A 75 31.42 28.87 -21.82
N ALA A 76 30.23 29.46 -21.93
CA ALA A 76 30.06 30.84 -22.39
C ALA A 76 30.96 31.83 -21.63
N ARG A 77 31.03 31.71 -20.30
CA ARG A 77 31.93 32.51 -19.47
C ARG A 77 33.42 32.29 -19.81
N ALA A 78 33.82 31.07 -20.14
CA ALA A 78 35.20 30.80 -20.53
C ALA A 78 35.57 31.47 -21.87
N ILE A 79 34.64 31.66 -22.79
CA ILE A 79 34.92 32.30 -24.09
C ILE A 79 34.41 33.74 -24.18
N ASP A 80 34.08 34.36 -23.04
CA ASP A 80 33.58 35.74 -22.94
C ASP A 80 32.32 36.01 -23.78
N LEU A 81 31.44 35.01 -23.85
CA LEU A 81 30.12 35.10 -24.48
C LEU A 81 29.05 35.39 -23.42
N ASP A 82 27.91 35.96 -23.81
CA ASP A 82 26.81 36.24 -22.89
C ASP A 82 26.26 34.95 -22.27
N GLU A 83 26.67 34.71 -21.02
CA GLU A 83 26.33 33.53 -20.26
C GLU A 83 24.84 33.43 -19.90
N VAL A 84 24.14 34.56 -19.83
CA VAL A 84 22.71 34.63 -19.51
C VAL A 84 21.90 34.27 -20.74
N ALA A 85 22.26 34.85 -21.90
CA ALA A 85 21.63 34.53 -23.17
C ALA A 85 21.79 33.05 -23.54
N ILE A 86 23.01 32.51 -23.44
CA ILE A 86 23.27 31.09 -23.72
C ILE A 86 22.52 30.17 -22.75
N ALA A 87 22.49 30.51 -21.45
CA ALA A 87 21.75 29.72 -20.47
C ALA A 87 20.23 29.72 -20.76
N ALA A 88 19.67 30.82 -21.23
CA ALA A 88 18.27 30.91 -21.65
C ALA A 88 18.01 30.06 -22.90
N ASP A 89 18.87 30.17 -23.92
CA ASP A 89 18.79 29.40 -25.16
C ASP A 89 18.84 27.88 -24.89
N VAL A 90 19.77 27.43 -24.05
CA VAL A 90 19.88 26.00 -23.66
C VAL A 90 18.68 25.54 -22.84
N ARG A 91 18.17 26.36 -21.92
CA ARG A 91 16.96 26.02 -21.14
C ARG A 91 15.76 25.81 -22.07
N ASN A 92 15.60 26.67 -23.06
CA ASN A 92 14.54 26.54 -24.06
C ASN A 92 14.75 25.29 -24.93
N ALA A 93 15.98 25.01 -25.37
CA ALA A 93 16.30 23.83 -26.15
C ALA A 93 15.99 22.53 -25.39
N VAL A 94 16.42 22.45 -24.14
CA VAL A 94 16.18 21.33 -23.22
C VAL A 94 14.69 21.12 -22.94
N HIS A 95 13.95 22.19 -22.66
CA HIS A 95 12.51 22.10 -22.40
C HIS A 95 11.76 21.58 -23.63
N ASN A 96 12.16 22.01 -24.83
CA ASN A 96 11.57 21.55 -26.09
C ASN A 96 11.95 20.11 -26.44
N SER A 97 13.14 19.64 -26.04
CA SER A 97 13.52 18.23 -26.18
C SER A 97 12.80 17.34 -25.18
N ASP A 98 12.63 17.77 -23.92
CA ASP A 98 11.86 17.05 -22.90
C ASP A 98 10.37 16.98 -23.29
N MET A 99 9.80 18.06 -23.81
CA MET A 99 8.44 18.05 -24.35
C MET A 99 8.29 17.13 -25.57
N ARG A 100 9.34 16.94 -26.38
CA ARG A 100 9.33 15.97 -27.49
C ARG A 100 9.46 14.53 -27.01
N ALA A 101 10.32 14.27 -26.03
CA ALA A 101 10.47 12.94 -25.41
C ALA A 101 9.20 12.52 -24.67
N THR A 102 8.56 13.45 -23.95
CA THR A 102 7.30 13.23 -23.23
C THR A 102 6.08 13.14 -24.18
N ARG A 103 6.20 13.62 -25.43
CA ARG A 103 5.14 13.51 -26.46
C ARG A 103 5.05 12.11 -27.10
N TYR A 104 5.98 11.21 -26.79
CA TYR A 104 5.97 9.82 -27.28
C TYR A 104 5.55 8.77 -26.25
N GLU A 105 4.91 9.18 -25.16
CA GLU A 105 3.87 8.36 -24.53
C GLU A 105 2.54 9.08 -24.69
N ALA A 106 2.06 9.15 -25.95
CA ALA A 106 0.63 9.14 -26.13
C ALA A 106 0.16 7.82 -25.53
N PHE A 107 -0.28 7.86 -24.27
CA PHE A 107 -1.15 6.85 -23.71
C PHE A 107 -2.34 6.81 -24.65
N GLU A 108 -2.28 5.93 -25.65
CA GLU A 108 -3.47 5.48 -26.36
C GLU A 108 -4.39 5.01 -25.24
N PRO A 109 -5.56 5.64 -25.04
CA PRO A 109 -6.54 5.11 -24.12
C PRO A 109 -6.74 3.66 -24.55
N ALA A 110 -6.39 2.72 -23.67
CA ALA A 110 -6.55 1.30 -23.95
C ALA A 110 -7.96 1.11 -24.49
N ASP A 111 -8.05 0.61 -25.73
CA ASP A 111 -9.30 0.42 -26.46
C ASP A 111 -10.35 -0.23 -25.53
N PRO A 112 -11.43 0.50 -25.15
CA PRO A 112 -12.44 -0.01 -24.23
C PRO A 112 -13.19 -1.23 -24.77
N ALA A 113 -12.95 -1.62 -26.03
CA ALA A 113 -13.57 -2.78 -26.67
C ALA A 113 -12.72 -4.07 -26.64
N ARG A 114 -11.57 -4.14 -25.93
CA ARG A 114 -10.89 -5.42 -25.68
C ARG A 114 -11.67 -6.29 -24.70
N VAL A 115 -12.74 -6.90 -25.18
CA VAL A 115 -13.52 -7.91 -24.44
C VAL A 115 -12.63 -9.10 -24.06
N PRO A 116 -12.84 -9.72 -22.88
CA PRO A 116 -12.14 -10.93 -22.50
C PRO A 116 -12.30 -11.99 -23.59
N SER A 117 -11.27 -12.81 -23.80
CA SER A 117 -11.28 -13.84 -24.83
C SER A 117 -12.53 -14.71 -24.73
N ARG A 118 -13.10 -15.08 -25.89
CA ARG A 118 -14.34 -15.86 -25.97
C ARG A 118 -14.26 -17.18 -25.17
N THR A 119 -13.05 -17.73 -25.02
CA THR A 119 -12.73 -18.87 -24.16
C THR A 119 -12.90 -18.54 -22.68
N LEU A 120 -12.41 -17.39 -22.20
CA LEU A 120 -12.56 -16.97 -20.81
C LEU A 120 -14.03 -16.76 -20.43
N ALA A 121 -14.79 -16.09 -21.30
CA ALA A 121 -16.23 -15.89 -21.10
C ALA A 121 -16.99 -17.23 -21.00
N TRP A 122 -16.68 -18.19 -21.89
CA TRP A 122 -17.27 -19.53 -21.83
C TRP A 122 -16.85 -20.31 -20.58
N THR A 123 -15.59 -20.24 -20.17
CA THR A 123 -15.14 -20.91 -18.93
C THR A 123 -15.84 -20.35 -17.70
N ALA A 124 -16.00 -19.03 -17.61
CA ALA A 124 -16.70 -18.38 -16.50
C ALA A 124 -18.19 -18.78 -16.48
N ALA A 125 -18.83 -18.85 -17.64
CA ALA A 125 -20.22 -19.30 -17.76
C ALA A 125 -20.39 -20.75 -17.31
N VAL A 126 -19.50 -21.66 -17.74
CA VAL A 126 -19.53 -23.07 -17.34
C VAL A 126 -19.30 -23.22 -15.83
N ILE A 127 -18.33 -22.50 -15.26
CA ILE A 127 -18.09 -22.48 -13.81
C ILE A 127 -19.33 -21.98 -13.06
N GLY A 128 -19.95 -20.90 -13.53
CA GLY A 128 -21.19 -20.38 -12.96
C GLY A 128 -22.33 -21.41 -12.96
N ILE A 129 -22.52 -22.13 -14.07
CA ILE A 129 -23.53 -23.18 -14.18
C ILE A 129 -23.23 -24.34 -13.20
N ILE A 130 -21.98 -24.76 -13.08
CA ILE A 130 -21.58 -25.82 -12.14
C ILE A 130 -21.85 -25.41 -10.70
N VAL A 131 -21.52 -24.17 -10.33
CA VAL A 131 -21.77 -23.64 -8.98
C VAL A 131 -23.28 -23.59 -8.70
N ILE A 132 -24.09 -23.11 -9.66
CA ILE A 132 -25.54 -23.08 -9.52
C ILE A 132 -26.11 -24.49 -9.39
N ALA A 133 -25.71 -25.43 -10.26
CA ALA A 133 -26.17 -26.81 -10.20
C ALA A 133 -25.81 -27.48 -8.87
N GLY A 134 -24.55 -27.33 -8.43
CA GLY A 134 -24.10 -27.83 -7.13
C GLY A 134 -24.88 -27.23 -5.96
N PHE A 135 -25.13 -25.91 -5.98
CA PHE A 135 -25.93 -25.24 -4.97
C PHE A 135 -27.39 -25.71 -4.97
N THR A 136 -28.00 -25.92 -6.14
CA THR A 136 -29.37 -26.44 -6.24
C THR A 136 -29.48 -27.86 -5.67
N ILE A 137 -28.53 -28.74 -5.99
CA ILE A 137 -28.48 -30.12 -5.46
C ILE A 137 -28.28 -30.11 -3.95
N TRP A 138 -27.35 -29.31 -3.44
CA TRP A 138 -27.12 -29.17 -2.00
C TRP A 138 -28.37 -28.64 -1.29
N ARG A 139 -29.01 -27.60 -1.84
CA ARG A 139 -30.24 -27.02 -1.30
C ARG A 139 -31.38 -28.04 -1.28
N THR A 140 -31.58 -28.81 -2.35
CA THR A 140 -32.65 -29.81 -2.38
C THR A 140 -32.37 -30.99 -1.46
N GLN A 141 -31.10 -31.38 -1.25
CA GLN A 141 -30.79 -32.49 -0.35
C GLN A 141 -30.84 -32.11 1.14
N LEU A 142 -30.56 -30.85 1.50
CA LEU A 142 -30.54 -30.41 2.91
C LEU A 142 -31.81 -29.68 3.38
N LEU A 143 -32.58 -29.04 2.48
CA LEU A 143 -33.69 -28.15 2.85
C LEU A 143 -35.04 -28.57 2.24
N THR A 144 -35.18 -29.77 1.66
CA THR A 144 -36.50 -30.26 1.22
C THR A 144 -37.31 -30.65 2.46
N PRO A 145 -38.45 -29.97 2.75
CA PRO A 145 -39.33 -30.40 3.81
C PRO A 145 -39.94 -31.77 3.46
N PRO A 146 -40.07 -32.70 4.43
CA PRO A 146 -40.68 -34.00 4.18
C PRO A 146 -42.08 -33.82 3.59
N THR A 147 -42.41 -34.65 2.62
CA THR A 147 -43.72 -34.62 1.96
C THR A 147 -44.84 -34.95 2.97
N GLY A 148 -46.05 -34.44 2.74
CA GLY A 148 -47.18 -34.63 3.66
C GLY A 148 -47.48 -36.10 4.00
N GLU A 149 -47.15 -37.02 3.10
CA GLU A 149 -47.25 -38.47 3.31
C GLU A 149 -46.20 -38.99 4.32
N GLU A 150 -44.95 -38.53 4.22
CA GLU A 150 -43.88 -38.89 5.17
C GLU A 150 -44.15 -38.33 6.58
N ILE A 151 -44.78 -37.15 6.67
CA ILE A 151 -45.20 -36.57 7.95
C ILE A 151 -46.34 -37.39 8.57
N ALA A 152 -47.26 -37.91 7.74
CA ALA A 152 -48.36 -38.74 8.19
C ALA A 152 -47.87 -40.12 8.70
N GLU A 153 -46.90 -40.73 8.01
CA GLU A 153 -46.26 -41.97 8.47
C GLU A 153 -45.44 -41.76 9.75
N GLN A 154 -44.65 -40.67 9.85
CA GLN A 154 -43.88 -40.36 11.07
C GLN A 154 -44.75 -40.04 12.28
N GLN A 155 -45.97 -39.51 12.08
CA GLN A 155 -46.93 -39.29 13.16
C GLN A 155 -47.69 -40.56 13.54
N ALA A 156 -47.91 -41.48 12.60
CA ALA A 156 -48.51 -42.78 12.88
C ALA A 156 -47.54 -43.70 13.64
N GLU A 157 -46.23 -43.53 13.46
CA GLU A 157 -45.21 -44.42 14.02
C GLU A 157 -44.65 -43.94 15.38
N LYS A 158 -44.95 -42.72 15.83
CA LYS A 158 -44.49 -42.21 17.13
C LYS A 158 -45.40 -42.69 18.28
N PRO A 159 -44.94 -43.53 19.21
CA PRO A 159 -45.73 -43.92 20.37
C PRO A 159 -45.99 -42.70 21.26
N ALA A 160 -47.25 -42.48 21.63
CA ALA A 160 -47.64 -41.43 22.57
C ALA A 160 -47.01 -41.67 23.96
N ALA A 161 -45.87 -41.02 24.22
CA ALA A 161 -45.20 -41.06 25.51
C ALA A 161 -45.68 -39.89 26.40
N ALA A 162 -46.27 -40.25 27.53
CA ALA A 162 -46.66 -39.36 28.64
C ALA A 162 -45.45 -38.58 29.20
N PRO A 163 -45.66 -37.41 29.83
CA PRO A 163 -44.58 -36.55 30.28
C PRO A 163 -43.87 -37.16 31.51
N LYS A 164 -42.61 -37.57 31.34
CA LYS A 164 -41.70 -37.81 32.46
C LYS A 164 -40.87 -36.55 32.70
N ALA A 165 -41.08 -35.94 33.87
CA ALA A 165 -40.18 -34.98 34.46
C ALA A 165 -38.77 -35.58 34.53
N GLY A 166 -37.82 -34.97 33.83
CA GLY A 166 -36.42 -35.36 33.76
C GLY A 166 -35.54 -34.25 34.32
N VAL A 167 -34.91 -34.58 35.45
CA VAL A 167 -33.90 -33.83 36.20
C VAL A 167 -32.81 -33.28 35.28
N GLN A 168 -32.61 -31.96 35.28
CA GLN A 168 -31.39 -31.33 34.78
C GLN A 168 -30.28 -31.56 35.81
N ALA A 169 -29.23 -32.27 35.41
CA ALA A 169 -27.95 -32.30 36.13
C ALA A 169 -27.09 -31.12 35.60
N PRO A 170 -26.70 -30.15 36.43
CA PRO A 170 -25.78 -29.11 36.02
C PRO A 170 -24.38 -29.73 35.88
N ILE A 171 -23.82 -29.67 34.67
CA ILE A 171 -22.38 -29.81 34.52
C ILE A 171 -21.77 -28.57 35.18
N ALA A 172 -20.95 -28.80 36.19
CA ALA A 172 -20.25 -27.77 36.94
C ALA A 172 -19.42 -26.88 35.98
N ALA A 173 -19.89 -25.67 35.74
CA ALA A 173 -19.04 -24.59 35.26
C ALA A 173 -18.01 -24.31 36.35
N PRO A 174 -16.69 -24.28 36.05
CA PRO A 174 -15.76 -23.69 36.98
C PRO A 174 -16.17 -22.23 37.19
N VAL A 175 -16.40 -21.92 38.46
CA VAL A 175 -16.81 -20.63 38.98
C VAL A 175 -15.77 -19.56 38.64
N THR A 176 -16.00 -18.86 37.54
CA THR A 176 -15.31 -17.61 37.23
C THR A 176 -16.21 -16.79 36.31
N GLY A 177 -16.81 -15.71 36.82
CA GLY A 177 -17.71 -14.87 36.04
C GLY A 177 -17.01 -14.24 34.82
N PRO A 178 -17.77 -13.67 33.86
CA PRO A 178 -17.20 -13.10 32.63
C PRO A 178 -16.16 -12.04 32.98
N VAL A 179 -14.99 -12.13 32.35
CA VAL A 179 -13.95 -11.10 32.44
C VAL A 179 -14.27 -10.03 31.41
N VAL A 180 -14.58 -8.82 31.87
CA VAL A 180 -14.90 -7.67 31.02
C VAL A 180 -13.84 -6.61 31.19
N PHE A 181 -13.30 -6.15 30.06
CA PHE A 181 -12.33 -5.08 29.95
C PHE A 181 -13.07 -3.84 29.43
N THR A 182 -13.09 -2.75 30.19
CA THR A 182 -13.76 -1.50 29.84
C THR A 182 -12.73 -0.39 29.72
N ALA A 183 -12.70 0.30 28.57
CA ALA A 183 -11.77 1.38 28.32
C ALA A 183 -12.26 2.72 28.90
N ASN A 184 -11.47 3.36 29.74
CA ASN A 184 -11.74 4.70 30.28
C ASN A 184 -11.26 5.83 29.36
N ASP A 185 -10.31 5.51 28.49
CA ASP A 185 -9.72 6.37 27.47
C ASP A 185 -9.27 5.48 26.29
N ASP A 186 -8.86 6.08 25.18
CA ASP A 186 -8.37 5.35 24.01
C ASP A 186 -7.12 4.53 24.37
N VAL A 187 -7.24 3.21 24.28
CA VAL A 187 -6.21 2.25 24.68
C VAL A 187 -6.11 1.10 23.70
N TRP A 188 -4.90 0.86 23.20
CA TRP A 188 -4.62 -0.32 22.39
C TRP A 188 -4.38 -1.51 23.31
N MET A 189 -5.06 -2.62 23.03
CA MET A 189 -4.82 -3.90 23.70
C MET A 189 -4.73 -5.04 22.70
N ARG A 190 -3.92 -6.03 23.06
CA ARG A 190 -3.90 -7.34 22.43
C ARG A 190 -4.05 -8.41 23.50
N ILE A 191 -4.94 -9.35 23.27
CA ILE A 191 -5.15 -10.52 24.12
C ILE A 191 -4.91 -11.75 23.26
N VAL A 192 -4.01 -12.62 23.72
CA VAL A 192 -3.69 -13.89 23.06
C VAL A 192 -3.95 -15.05 24.00
N ASP A 193 -4.41 -16.16 23.44
CA ASP A 193 -4.58 -17.43 24.14
C ASP A 193 -3.25 -18.20 24.22
N GLU A 194 -3.18 -19.25 25.07
CA GLU A 194 -2.01 -20.15 25.12
C GLU A 194 -1.72 -20.80 23.77
N ALA A 195 -2.76 -21.05 22.97
CA ALA A 195 -2.63 -21.54 21.60
C ALA A 195 -2.07 -20.50 20.60
N GLY A 196 -1.81 -19.27 21.03
CA GLY A 196 -1.37 -18.15 20.20
C GLY A 196 -2.50 -17.46 19.41
N GLU A 197 -3.75 -17.88 19.61
CA GLU A 197 -4.92 -17.27 18.97
C GLU A 197 -5.16 -15.85 19.52
N ARG A 198 -5.30 -14.86 18.64
CA ARG A 198 -5.55 -13.47 19.01
C ARG A 198 -7.04 -13.28 19.31
N LEU A 199 -7.41 -13.36 20.59
CA LEU A 199 -8.78 -13.17 21.07
C LEU A 199 -9.26 -11.72 20.88
N LYS A 200 -8.36 -10.75 20.98
CA LYS A 200 -8.59 -9.33 20.66
C LYS A 200 -7.28 -8.70 20.24
N ASP A 201 -7.34 -7.85 19.21
CA ASP A 201 -6.21 -7.01 18.82
C ASP A 201 -6.73 -5.72 18.20
N GLY A 202 -6.50 -4.60 18.88
CA GLY A 202 -6.90 -3.30 18.37
C GLY A 202 -7.05 -2.23 19.45
N LEU A 203 -7.40 -1.05 18.99
CA LEU A 203 -7.75 0.09 19.84
C LEU A 203 -9.17 -0.11 20.38
N LEU A 204 -9.33 -0.11 21.71
CA LEU A 204 -10.63 0.16 22.34
C LEU A 204 -10.75 1.66 22.54
N LYS A 205 -11.88 2.21 22.09
CA LYS A 205 -12.22 3.61 22.35
C LYS A 205 -12.75 3.79 23.76
N LYS A 206 -12.67 5.01 24.28
CA LYS A 206 -13.32 5.39 25.54
C LYS A 206 -14.79 4.92 25.61
N GLY A 207 -15.10 4.14 26.65
CA GLY A 207 -16.41 3.54 26.92
C GLY A 207 -16.66 2.19 26.25
N GLU A 208 -15.79 1.74 25.35
CA GLU A 208 -15.89 0.42 24.73
C GLU A 208 -15.54 -0.68 25.74
N SER A 209 -16.28 -1.78 25.70
CA SER A 209 -16.03 -2.94 26.56
C SER A 209 -15.83 -4.21 25.73
N PHE A 210 -14.87 -5.03 26.12
CA PHE A 210 -14.59 -6.32 25.52
C PHE A 210 -14.76 -7.43 26.57
N THR A 211 -15.54 -8.47 26.26
CA THR A 211 -15.73 -9.63 27.14
C THR A 211 -14.88 -10.79 26.66
N LEU A 212 -14.11 -11.38 27.57
CA LEU A 212 -13.25 -12.52 27.27
C LEU A 212 -14.10 -13.77 26.98
N PRO A 213 -13.87 -14.49 25.87
CA PRO A 213 -14.59 -15.72 25.56
C PRO A 213 -14.37 -16.80 26.64
N ALA A 214 -15.42 -17.50 27.05
CA ALA A 214 -15.36 -18.54 28.09
C ALA A 214 -14.47 -19.76 27.73
N GLY A 215 -14.08 -19.89 26.46
CA GLY A 215 -13.19 -20.94 25.98
C GLY A 215 -11.69 -20.62 26.02
N ALA A 216 -11.31 -19.39 26.43
CA ALA A 216 -9.91 -18.96 26.48
C ALA A 216 -9.12 -19.72 27.57
N ARG A 217 -7.97 -20.28 27.20
CA ARG A 217 -7.03 -21.01 28.04
C ARG A 217 -5.79 -20.13 28.30
N ASN A 218 -5.61 -19.72 29.56
CA ASN A 218 -4.50 -18.88 30.00
C ASN A 218 -4.27 -17.62 29.12
N PRO A 219 -5.30 -16.79 28.88
CA PRO A 219 -5.15 -15.59 28.06
C PRO A 219 -4.17 -14.61 28.69
N THR A 220 -3.28 -14.04 27.88
CA THR A 220 -2.34 -12.98 28.27
C THR A 220 -2.63 -11.68 27.54
N ILE A 221 -2.45 -10.54 28.22
CA ILE A 221 -2.68 -9.20 27.67
C ILE A 221 -1.38 -8.43 27.45
N LEU A 222 -1.35 -7.68 26.35
CA LEU A 222 -0.39 -6.63 26.07
C LEU A 222 -1.14 -5.30 25.93
N THR A 223 -0.80 -4.32 26.76
CA THR A 223 -1.38 -2.96 26.68
C THR A 223 -0.38 -1.90 27.09
N GLY A 224 -0.37 -0.79 26.33
CA GLY A 224 0.52 0.35 26.58
C GLY A 224 0.06 1.27 27.70
N ARG A 225 -1.24 1.27 28.03
CA ARG A 225 -1.85 2.17 29.03
C ARG A 225 -2.75 1.35 29.97
N PRO A 226 -2.19 0.52 30.87
CA PRO A 226 -2.99 -0.32 31.77
C PRO A 226 -3.90 0.48 32.71
N GLN A 227 -3.58 1.75 32.98
CA GLN A 227 -4.42 2.65 33.78
C GLN A 227 -5.67 3.15 33.04
N ALA A 228 -5.68 3.06 31.71
CA ALA A 228 -6.83 3.44 30.89
C ALA A 228 -7.83 2.28 30.74
N LEU A 229 -7.62 1.16 31.45
CA LEU A 229 -8.40 -0.06 31.32
C LEU A 229 -8.91 -0.56 32.67
N ASP A 230 -10.22 -0.57 32.83
CA ASP A 230 -10.88 -1.22 33.96
C ASP A 230 -11.17 -2.69 33.66
N VAL A 231 -10.93 -3.55 34.63
CA VAL A 231 -11.14 -4.99 34.51
C VAL A 231 -12.11 -5.45 35.59
N THR A 232 -13.17 -6.15 35.16
CA THR A 232 -14.15 -6.74 36.08
C THR A 232 -14.25 -8.25 35.83
N VAL A 233 -14.37 -9.03 36.90
CA VAL A 233 -14.59 -10.49 36.83
C VAL A 233 -15.91 -10.79 37.52
N GLY A 234 -16.92 -11.21 36.74
CA GLY A 234 -18.25 -11.46 37.29
C GLY A 234 -18.88 -10.24 38.00
N GLY A 235 -18.57 -9.04 37.52
CA GLY A 235 -19.03 -7.76 38.09
C GLY A 235 -18.20 -7.23 39.27
N LYS A 236 -17.18 -7.95 39.74
CA LYS A 236 -16.24 -7.45 40.75
C LYS A 236 -15.08 -6.71 40.08
N ALA A 237 -14.86 -5.46 40.43
CA ALA A 237 -13.73 -4.68 39.95
C ALA A 237 -12.39 -5.24 40.48
N ILE A 238 -11.40 -5.35 39.59
CA ILE A 238 -10.05 -5.82 39.89
C ILE A 238 -9.09 -4.62 39.88
N PRO A 239 -8.07 -4.59 40.74
CA PRO A 239 -7.05 -3.54 40.71
C PRO A 239 -6.37 -3.42 39.35
N PRO A 240 -5.83 -2.24 38.99
CA PRO A 240 -5.16 -2.02 37.71
C PRO A 240 -4.08 -3.06 37.41
N LEU A 241 -4.00 -3.45 36.13
CA LEU A 241 -3.10 -4.51 35.66
C LEU A 241 -1.61 -4.12 35.72
N GLY A 242 -1.30 -2.83 35.82
CA GLY A 242 0.05 -2.30 35.92
C GLY A 242 0.09 -0.89 36.50
N ALA A 243 1.30 -0.38 36.71
CA ALA A 243 1.52 1.02 37.07
C ALA A 243 1.11 1.94 35.91
N ALA A 244 0.70 3.18 36.23
CA ALA A 244 0.42 4.18 35.22
C ALA A 244 1.63 4.39 34.31
N ASP A 245 1.37 4.56 33.01
CA ASP A 245 2.34 4.91 31.97
C ASP A 245 3.46 3.88 31.73
N ARG A 246 3.28 2.63 32.20
CA ARG A 246 4.16 1.52 31.87
C ARG A 246 3.43 0.48 31.04
N THR A 247 3.95 0.19 29.86
CA THR A 247 3.44 -0.93 29.03
C THR A 247 3.59 -2.23 29.80
N ILE A 248 2.52 -3.01 29.83
CA ILE A 248 2.52 -4.38 30.35
C ILE A 248 2.42 -5.35 29.17
N ALA A 249 3.16 -6.44 29.27
CA ALA A 249 3.15 -7.55 28.33
C ALA A 249 3.06 -8.86 29.11
N ASP A 250 2.47 -9.87 28.48
CA ASP A 250 2.39 -11.24 28.99
C ASP A 250 1.74 -11.36 30.38
N VAL A 251 0.84 -10.43 30.73
CA VAL A 251 0.12 -10.45 32.01
C VAL A 251 -1.07 -11.41 31.88
N PRO A 252 -1.18 -12.44 32.74
CA PRO A 252 -2.31 -13.37 32.68
C PRO A 252 -3.60 -12.68 33.10
N VAL A 253 -4.62 -12.81 32.25
CA VAL A 253 -5.95 -12.20 32.43
C VAL A 253 -7.08 -13.23 32.48
N SER A 254 -6.75 -14.48 32.81
CA SER A 254 -7.77 -15.45 33.20
C SER A 254 -8.50 -14.97 34.44
N ALA A 255 -9.78 -15.33 34.57
CA ALA A 255 -10.58 -14.93 35.72
C ALA A 255 -9.97 -15.42 37.05
N GLU A 256 -9.32 -16.59 37.07
CA GLU A 256 -8.57 -17.10 38.21
C GLU A 256 -7.37 -16.21 38.55
N ALA A 257 -6.54 -15.83 37.56
CA ALA A 257 -5.37 -14.98 37.78
C ALA A 257 -5.76 -13.58 38.28
N LEU A 258 -6.82 -13.01 37.73
CA LEU A 258 -7.34 -11.71 38.14
C LEU A 258 -7.94 -11.74 39.56
N LEU A 259 -8.66 -12.81 39.92
CA LEU A 259 -9.17 -12.98 41.28
C LEU A 259 -8.05 -13.24 42.29
N ALA A 260 -7.04 -14.04 41.95
CA ALA A 260 -5.85 -14.24 42.78
C ALA A 260 -5.12 -12.92 43.03
N ARG A 261 -5.02 -12.05 42.01
CA ARG A 261 -4.45 -10.70 42.14
C ARG A 261 -5.29 -9.78 43.02
N ALA A 262 -6.62 -9.89 42.98
CA ALA A 262 -7.50 -9.13 43.88
C ALA A 262 -7.47 -9.64 45.33
N ALA A 263 -7.09 -10.89 45.55
CA ALA A 263 -6.91 -11.48 46.88
C ALA A 263 -5.53 -11.20 47.49
N ALA A 264 -4.52 -10.91 46.66
CA ALA A 264 -3.20 -10.49 47.11
C ALA A 264 -3.19 -8.99 47.45
N PRO A 265 -2.69 -8.56 48.62
CA PRO A 265 -2.52 -7.14 48.91
C PRO A 265 -1.49 -6.53 47.93
N ALA A 266 -1.71 -5.27 47.55
CA ALA A 266 -0.81 -4.52 46.68
C ALA A 266 0.63 -4.47 47.24
N GLY A 267 1.54 -5.24 46.66
CA GLY A 267 2.97 -5.16 47.00
C GLY A 267 3.81 -6.34 46.52
N ALA A 268 4.35 -6.26 45.29
CA ALA A 268 5.73 -6.61 44.92
C ALA A 268 5.86 -6.80 43.38
N PRO A 269 6.89 -6.22 42.74
CA PRO A 269 7.20 -6.49 41.33
C PRO A 269 7.91 -7.85 41.22
N ALA A 270 7.33 -8.78 40.46
CA ALA A 270 8.06 -9.98 40.05
C ALA A 270 8.96 -9.60 38.86
N GLY A 271 10.27 -9.64 39.10
CA GLY A 271 11.31 -9.36 38.13
C GLY A 271 11.39 -10.39 37.01
N ALA A 272 12.02 -9.94 35.93
CA ALA A 272 12.36 -10.65 34.71
C ALA A 272 13.22 -11.91 34.96
N PRO A 273 13.38 -12.74 33.92
CA PRO A 273 14.68 -12.82 33.27
C PRO A 273 14.74 -12.10 31.91
#